data_AF-A0A7S1IKZ9-F1
#
_entry.id   AF-A0A7S1IKZ9-F1
#
_cell.length_a   1.000
_cell.length_b   1.000
_cell.length_c   1.000
_cell.angle_alpha   90.00
_cell.angle_beta   90.00
_cell.angle_gamma   90.00
#
_symmetry.space_group_name_H-M   'P 1'
#
loop_
_entity.id
_entity.type
_entity.pdbx_description
1 polymer ?
#
loop_
_entity_poly.entity_id
_entity_poly.type
_entity_poly.pdbx_seq_one_letter_code
_entity_poly.pdbx_strand_id
1 'polypeptide(L)'
;ETLACSSQGPPGHTVHKVKFDGELFCLKECAVWDVAVLQQEVRTLLGLAHPHLLPLDGLLLDRAQHRVYLQTAWSRCSMKEWLQSRPTDPQLRMLAGQVLTALAHLHGRGIVHCNVTLGNVLVVDSPASPAVPSPPASPMQSMQRSHAALYPLML
;
A
#
# COMPACT_ATOMS: atom_id res chain seq x y z
N GLU A 1 -23.19 0.79 -1.01
CA GLU A 1 -23.15 -0.68 -1.08
C GLU A 1 -21.73 -1.15 -0.77
N THR A 2 -21.54 -1.90 0.31
CA THR A 2 -20.22 -2.44 0.71
C THR A 2 -20.04 -3.77 0.00
N LEU A 3 -19.28 -3.80 -1.09
CA LEU A 3 -18.85 -5.05 -1.72
C LEU A 3 -17.52 -5.46 -1.09
N ALA A 4 -17.53 -6.56 -0.33
CA ALA A 4 -16.33 -7.15 0.24
C ALA A 4 -15.97 -8.41 -0.56
N CYS A 5 -14.78 -8.43 -1.18
CA CYS A 5 -14.21 -9.63 -1.78
C CYS A 5 -12.98 -10.01 -0.96
N SER A 6 -12.96 -11.21 -0.40
CA SER A 6 -11.84 -11.72 0.41
C SER A 6 -10.88 -12.51 -0.47
N SER A 7 -9.58 -12.24 -0.30
CA SER A 7 -8.51 -13.07 -0.83
C SER A 7 -7.72 -13.65 0.34
N GLN A 8 -7.54 -14.97 0.36
CA GLN A 8 -6.73 -15.64 1.39
C GLN A 8 -5.25 -15.30 1.19
N GLY A 9 -4.66 -14.64 2.18
CA GLY A 9 -3.20 -14.58 2.32
C GLY A 9 -2.65 -15.89 2.90
N PRO A 10 -1.33 -15.95 3.20
CA PRO A 10 -0.76 -17.08 3.94
C PRO A 10 -1.49 -17.32 5.28
N PRO A 11 -1.40 -18.53 5.87
CA PRO A 11 -2.20 -18.91 7.04
C PRO A 11 -2.03 -17.89 8.18
N GLY A 12 -3.15 -17.27 8.59
CA GLY A 12 -3.19 -16.25 9.65
C GLY A 12 -3.40 -14.80 9.17
N HIS A 13 -3.40 -14.54 7.86
CA HIS A 13 -3.62 -13.21 7.31
C HIS A 13 -4.76 -13.18 6.30
N THR A 14 -5.94 -12.73 6.73
CA THR A 14 -7.08 -12.46 5.83
C THR A 14 -6.98 -11.03 5.31
N VAL A 15 -7.05 -10.84 4.00
CA VAL A 15 -7.14 -9.50 3.40
C VAL A 15 -8.48 -9.36 2.69
N HIS A 16 -9.18 -8.28 3.01
CA HIS A 16 -10.48 -7.94 2.42
C HIS A 16 -10.33 -6.71 1.55
N LYS A 17 -10.77 -6.83 0.29
CA LYS A 17 -11.00 -5.68 -0.57
C LYS A 17 -12.39 -5.13 -0.27
N VAL A 18 -12.48 -3.86 0.10
CA VAL A 18 -13.74 -3.20 0.47
C VAL A 18 -13.93 -1.96 -0.39
N LYS A 19 -15.18 -1.70 -0.81
CA LYS A 19 -15.57 -0.43 -1.43
C LYS A 19 -16.41 0.39 -0.46
N PHE A 20 -15.99 1.62 -0.17
CA PHE A 20 -16.71 2.55 0.69
C PHE A 20 -16.67 3.95 0.07
N ASP A 21 -17.83 4.61 -0.03
CA ASP A 21 -17.99 5.93 -0.64
C ASP A 21 -17.35 6.08 -2.04
N GLY A 22 -17.44 5.04 -2.86
CA GLY A 22 -16.83 5.02 -4.20
C GLY A 22 -15.36 4.60 -4.23
N GLU A 23 -14.64 4.73 -3.12
CA GLU A 23 -13.22 4.42 -2.97
C GLU A 23 -12.96 2.96 -2.57
N LEU A 24 -11.79 2.45 -2.93
CA LEU A 24 -11.36 1.08 -2.64
C LEU A 24 -10.32 1.05 -1.51
N PHE A 25 -10.56 0.17 -0.55
CA PHE A 25 -9.71 -0.03 0.62
C PHE A 25 -9.29 -1.49 0.75
N CYS A 26 -8.13 -1.68 1.37
CA CYS A 26 -7.61 -2.96 1.81
C CYS A 26 -7.73 -3.04 3.33
N LEU A 27 -8.42 -4.06 3.82
CA LEU A 27 -8.51 -4.38 5.25
C LEU A 27 -7.73 -5.65 5.54
N LYS A 28 -6.64 -5.56 6.30
CA LYS A 28 -5.89 -6.71 6.79
C LYS A 28 -6.43 -7.09 8.17
N GLU A 29 -7.00 -8.27 8.29
CA GLU A 29 -7.44 -8.84 9.57
C GLU A 29 -6.22 -9.17 10.42
N CYS A 30 -6.17 -8.61 11.63
CA CYS A 30 -5.17 -8.95 12.62
C CYS A 30 -5.65 -10.16 13.42
N ALA A 31 -4.85 -11.23 13.44
CA ALA A 31 -5.02 -12.26 14.44
C ALA A 31 -4.56 -11.69 15.79
N VAL A 32 -5.52 -11.30 16.63
CA VAL A 32 -5.24 -10.65 17.91
C VAL A 32 -5.12 -11.71 18.99
N TRP A 33 -3.90 -11.95 19.44
CA TRP A 33 -3.59 -12.80 20.60
C TRP A 33 -3.18 -11.97 21.82
N ASP A 34 -2.68 -10.75 21.60
CA ASP A 34 -2.24 -9.82 22.62
C ASP A 34 -2.48 -8.37 22.18
N VAL A 35 -3.24 -7.63 22.98
CA VAL A 35 -3.59 -6.22 22.72
C VAL A 35 -2.37 -5.31 22.82
N ALA A 36 -1.41 -5.61 23.69
CA ALA A 36 -0.20 -4.79 23.85
C ALA A 36 0.70 -4.88 22.62
N VAL A 37 0.84 -6.08 22.04
CA VAL A 37 1.59 -6.30 20.79
C VAL A 37 0.92 -5.55 19.64
N LEU A 38 -0.40 -5.67 19.50
CA LEU A 38 -1.16 -4.97 18.46
C LEU A 38 -1.05 -3.45 18.62
N GLN A 39 -1.15 -2.93 19.83
CA GLN A 39 -0.99 -1.49 20.09
C GLN A 39 0.40 -1.01 19.69
N GLN A 40 1.45 -1.78 19.99
CA GLN A 40 2.81 -1.40 19.64
C GLN A 40 3.02 -1.45 18.11
N GLU A 41 2.47 -2.46 17.44
CA GLU A 41 2.49 -2.56 15.98
C GLU A 41 1.79 -1.37 15.34
N VAL A 42 0.56 -1.05 15.77
CA VAL A 42 -0.20 0.10 15.25
C VAL A 42 0.53 1.43 15.50
N ARG A 43 1.10 1.66 16.70
CA ARG A 43 1.88 2.88 16.98
C ARG A 43 3.09 3.00 16.06
N THR A 44 3.76 1.88 15.81
CA THR A 44 4.92 1.84 14.91
C THR A 44 4.48 2.19 13.49
N LEU A 45 3.41 1.56 12.99
CA LEU A 45 2.86 1.78 11.66
C LEU A 45 2.39 3.24 11.44
N LEU A 46 1.68 3.82 12.40
CA LEU A 46 1.23 5.22 12.34
C LEU A 46 2.40 6.22 12.38
N GLY A 47 3.54 5.84 12.97
CA GLY A 47 4.74 6.67 13.05
C GLY A 47 5.64 6.60 11.81
N LEU A 48 5.30 5.76 10.82
CA LEU A 48 6.03 5.62 9.58
C LEU A 48 5.48 6.56 8.52
N ALA A 49 6.31 7.48 8.05
CA ALA A 49 5.98 8.42 6.99
C ALA A 49 7.11 8.45 5.97
N HIS A 50 6.88 7.83 4.82
CA HIS A 50 7.84 7.78 3.72
C HIS A 50 7.07 7.68 2.40
N PRO A 51 7.50 8.38 1.32
CA PRO A 51 6.79 8.35 0.03
C PRO A 51 6.70 6.96 -0.59
N HIS A 52 7.59 6.06 -0.17
CA HIS A 52 7.68 4.69 -0.64
C HIS A 52 7.35 3.69 0.47
N LEU A 53 6.46 4.02 1.41
CA LEU A 53 5.87 3.05 2.34
C LEU A 53 4.36 3.21 2.24
N LEU A 54 3.63 2.09 2.28
CA LEU A 54 2.16 2.16 2.32
C LEU A 54 1.73 2.73 3.68
N PRO A 55 1.06 3.90 3.71
CA PRO A 55 0.58 4.45 4.97
C PRO A 55 -0.55 3.60 5.54
N LEU A 56 -0.60 3.52 6.87
CA LEU A 56 -1.76 3.01 7.58
C LEU A 56 -2.81 4.12 7.69
N ASP A 57 -3.93 3.98 6.99
CA ASP A 57 -5.00 4.99 6.96
C ASP A 57 -5.88 4.93 8.20
N GLY A 58 -6.03 3.74 8.80
CA GLY A 58 -6.88 3.59 9.98
C GLY A 58 -6.90 2.21 10.62
N LEU A 59 -7.57 2.15 11.75
CA LEU A 59 -7.84 0.93 12.51
C LEU A 59 -9.36 0.76 12.65
N LEU A 60 -9.87 -0.40 12.24
CA LEU A 60 -11.29 -0.74 12.38
C LEU A 60 -11.45 -1.86 13.41
N LEU A 61 -12.48 -1.74 14.25
CA LEU A 61 -12.83 -2.73 15.27
C LEU A 61 -14.23 -3.27 14.99
N ASP A 62 -14.32 -4.56 14.69
CA ASP A 62 -15.58 -5.28 14.74
C ASP A 62 -15.80 -5.79 16.16
N ARG A 63 -16.65 -5.07 16.91
CA ARG A 63 -16.98 -5.41 18.30
C ARG A 63 -17.85 -6.66 18.42
N ALA A 64 -18.63 -7.00 17.41
CA ALA A 64 -19.51 -8.16 17.46
C ALA A 64 -18.71 -9.45 17.28
N GLN A 65 -17.69 -9.42 16.43
CA GLN A 65 -16.83 -10.57 16.15
C GLN A 65 -15.49 -10.55 16.92
N HIS A 66 -15.24 -9.49 17.70
CA HIS A 66 -13.97 -9.24 18.39
C HIS A 66 -12.76 -9.27 17.46
N ARG A 67 -12.90 -8.68 16.25
CA ARG A 67 -11.85 -8.63 15.23
C ARG A 67 -11.32 -7.22 15.02
N VAL A 68 -10.03 -7.13 14.71
CA VAL A 68 -9.37 -5.86 14.40
C VAL A 68 -8.85 -5.91 12.97
N TYR A 69 -8.99 -4.79 12.26
CA TYR A 69 -8.54 -4.64 10.88
C TYR A 69 -7.67 -3.40 10.72
N LEU A 70 -6.56 -3.56 10.02
CA LEU A 70 -5.73 -2.45 9.55
C LEU A 70 -6.21 -2.01 8.17
N GLN A 71 -6.52 -0.73 8.02
CA GLN A 71 -7.00 -0.15 6.77
C GLN A 71 -5.88 0.57 6.03
N THR A 72 -5.77 0.29 4.74
CA THR A 72 -4.87 0.98 3.80
C THR A 72 -5.56 1.21 2.46
N ALA A 73 -5.01 2.06 1.62
CA ALA A 73 -5.44 2.23 0.24
C ALA A 73 -5.31 0.90 -0.54
N TRP A 74 -6.31 0.59 -1.37
CA TRP A 74 -6.24 -0.59 -2.23
C TRP A 74 -5.22 -0.39 -3.37
N SER A 75 -4.22 -1.26 -3.48
CA SER A 75 -3.40 -1.36 -4.70
C SER A 75 -3.96 -2.40 -5.65
N ARG A 76 -3.91 -2.09 -6.96
CA ARG A 76 -4.37 -3.00 -8.01
C ARG A 76 -3.41 -4.14 -8.31
N CYS A 77 -2.12 -3.96 -8.02
CA CYS A 77 -1.07 -4.85 -8.50
C CYS A 77 0.05 -4.98 -7.46
N SER A 78 0.49 -6.21 -7.20
CA SER A 78 1.73 -6.51 -6.49
C SER A 78 2.93 -6.51 -7.46
N MET A 79 4.15 -6.40 -6.94
CA MET A 79 5.36 -6.54 -7.75
C MET A 79 5.39 -7.91 -8.44
N LYS A 80 4.91 -8.97 -7.78
CA LYS A 80 4.79 -10.30 -8.37
C LYS A 80 3.94 -10.31 -9.64
N GLU A 81 2.80 -9.64 -9.62
CA GLU A 81 1.88 -9.53 -10.77
C GLU A 81 2.45 -8.56 -11.82
N TRP A 82 3.02 -7.44 -11.39
CA TRP A 82 3.62 -6.44 -12.26
C TRP A 82 4.79 -7.01 -13.07
N LEU A 83 5.62 -7.88 -12.48
CA LEU A 83 6.71 -8.55 -13.20
C LEU A 83 6.21 -9.39 -14.39
N GLN A 84 4.96 -9.85 -14.37
CA GLN A 84 4.37 -10.59 -15.50
C GLN A 84 4.18 -9.69 -16.73
N SER A 85 4.10 -8.37 -16.56
CA SER A 85 4.03 -7.40 -17.67
C SER A 85 5.40 -7.17 -18.35
N ARG A 86 6.46 -7.87 -17.93
CA ARG A 86 7.83 -7.75 -18.45
C ARG A 86 8.33 -6.31 -18.45
N PRO A 87 8.47 -5.69 -17.26
CA PRO A 87 8.95 -4.33 -17.15
C PRO A 87 10.38 -4.20 -17.69
N THR A 88 10.68 -3.00 -18.18
CA THR A 88 12.00 -2.64 -18.71
C THR A 88 13.03 -2.49 -17.58
N ASP A 89 14.32 -2.64 -17.92
CA ASP A 89 15.42 -2.45 -16.96
C ASP A 89 15.37 -1.10 -16.21
N PRO A 90 15.05 0.04 -16.85
CA PRO A 90 14.88 1.30 -16.12
C PRO A 90 13.77 1.26 -15.08
N GLN A 91 12.64 0.63 -15.38
CA GLN A 91 11.52 0.49 -14.44
C GLN A 91 11.91 -0.39 -13.24
N LEU A 92 12.61 -1.49 -13.50
CA LEU A 92 13.13 -2.37 -12.45
C LEU A 92 14.12 -1.65 -11.53
N ARG A 93 15.06 -0.88 -12.10
CA ARG A 93 16.04 -0.08 -11.34
C ARG A 93 15.36 0.97 -10.47
N MET A 94 14.35 1.65 -11.02
CA MET A 94 13.57 2.65 -10.28
C MET A 94 12.85 2.00 -9.09
N LEU A 95 12.15 0.89 -9.32
CA LEU A 95 11.44 0.15 -8.27
C LEU A 95 12.40 -0.35 -7.18
N ALA A 96 13.54 -0.92 -7.58
CA ALA A 96 14.58 -1.34 -6.64
C ALA A 96 15.08 -0.16 -5.78
N GLY A 97 15.33 1.00 -6.40
CA GLY A 97 15.71 2.23 -5.70
C GLY A 97 14.67 2.65 -4.65
N GLN A 98 13.38 2.61 -5.01
CA GLN A 98 12.30 2.98 -4.09
C GLN A 98 12.20 2.02 -2.91
N VAL A 99 12.28 0.71 -3.16
CA VAL A 99 12.33 -0.32 -2.10
C VAL A 99 13.52 -0.06 -1.17
N LEU A 100 14.70 0.23 -1.71
CA LEU A 100 15.90 0.51 -0.90
C LEU A 100 15.73 1.76 -0.03
N THR A 101 15.15 2.84 -0.56
CA THR A 101 14.89 4.05 0.24
C THR A 101 13.91 3.80 1.38
N ALA A 102 12.87 3.00 1.14
CA ALA A 102 11.90 2.61 2.14
C ALA A 102 12.53 1.75 3.25
N LEU A 103 13.35 0.76 2.87
CA LEU A 103 14.09 -0.07 3.83
C LEU A 103 15.10 0.75 4.63
N ALA A 104 15.81 1.69 4.00
CA ALA A 104 16.72 2.59 4.69
C ALA A 104 15.98 3.44 5.74
N HIS A 105 14.76 3.90 5.43
CA HIS A 105 13.92 4.62 6.38
C HIS A 105 13.50 3.75 7.58
N LEU A 106 13.10 2.50 7.34
CA LEU A 106 12.76 1.54 8.39
C LEU A 106 13.97 1.23 9.28
N HIS A 107 15.11 0.92 8.67
CA HIS A 107 16.34 0.61 9.39
C HIS A 107 16.84 1.80 10.20
N GLY A 108 16.70 3.03 9.69
CA GLY A 108 17.01 4.25 10.44
C GLY A 108 16.15 4.46 11.69
N ARG A 109 15.01 3.78 11.79
CA ARG A 109 14.13 3.73 12.98
C ARG A 109 14.31 2.46 13.81
N GLY A 110 15.30 1.62 13.50
CA GLY A 110 15.52 0.35 14.19
C GLY A 110 14.49 -0.74 13.85
N ILE A 111 13.73 -0.58 12.76
CA ILE A 111 12.68 -1.51 12.34
C ILE A 111 13.22 -2.38 11.22
N VAL A 112 13.18 -3.70 11.39
CA VAL A 112 13.49 -4.68 10.33
C VAL A 112 12.16 -5.23 9.81
N HIS A 113 11.90 -5.10 8.51
CA HIS A 113 10.63 -5.55 7.91
C HIS A 113 10.45 -7.07 7.99
N CYS A 114 11.53 -7.86 7.91
CA CYS A 114 11.55 -9.33 8.02
C CYS A 114 10.74 -10.12 6.96
N ASN A 115 9.99 -9.46 6.07
CA ASN A 115 9.11 -10.13 5.10
C ASN A 115 9.06 -9.38 3.76
N VAL A 116 10.22 -8.92 3.29
CA VAL A 116 10.34 -8.30 1.96
C VAL A 116 10.21 -9.38 0.90
N THR A 117 9.03 -9.50 0.31
CA THR A 117 8.73 -10.45 -0.77
C THR A 117 8.05 -9.73 -1.93
N LEU A 118 8.06 -10.36 -3.12
CA LEU A 118 7.42 -9.81 -4.32
C LEU A 118 5.89 -9.59 -4.15
N GLY A 119 5.26 -10.31 -3.21
CA GLY A 119 3.83 -10.16 -2.90
C GLY A 119 3.52 -9.00 -1.96
N ASN A 120 4.50 -8.57 -1.16
CA ASN A 120 4.34 -7.50 -0.17
C ASN A 120 4.78 -6.13 -0.70
N VAL A 121 5.38 -6.09 -1.90
CA VAL A 121 5.66 -4.83 -2.58
C VAL A 121 4.51 -4.52 -3.50
N LEU A 122 3.80 -3.42 -3.25
CA LEU A 122 2.71 -2.97 -4.09
C LEU A 122 3.24 -2.08 -5.21
N VAL A 123 2.69 -2.27 -6.40
CA VAL A 123 2.98 -1.45 -7.58
C VAL A 123 1.70 -0.72 -7.93
N VAL A 124 1.73 0.58 -7.71
CA VAL A 124 0.68 1.49 -8.17
C VAL A 124 1.16 2.19 -9.43
N ASP A 125 0.26 2.36 -10.39
CA ASP A 125 0.45 3.39 -11.40
C ASP A 125 0.43 4.74 -10.67
N SER A 126 1.28 5.69 -11.07
CA SER A 126 1.28 7.02 -10.44
C SER A 126 -0.17 7.48 -10.32
N PRO A 127 -0.63 7.98 -9.16
CA PRO A 127 -1.81 8.79 -9.19
C PRO A 127 -1.51 9.87 -10.24
N ALA A 128 -2.36 9.98 -11.26
CA ALA A 128 -2.51 11.27 -11.92
C ALA A 128 -2.62 12.27 -10.76
N SER A 129 -1.79 13.31 -10.77
CA SER A 129 -1.69 14.29 -9.68
C SER A 129 -3.05 14.56 -9.04
N PRO A 130 -3.14 14.78 -7.71
CA PRO A 130 -4.40 15.23 -7.12
C PRO A 130 -4.91 16.38 -7.99
N ALA A 131 -6.11 16.23 -8.53
CA ALA A 131 -6.64 17.12 -9.55
C ALA A 131 -6.60 18.55 -9.00
N VAL A 132 -5.58 19.31 -9.39
CA VAL A 132 -5.62 20.76 -9.34
C VAL A 132 -6.75 21.12 -10.31
N PRO A 133 -7.81 21.81 -9.88
CA PRO A 133 -8.87 22.20 -10.80
C PRO A 133 -8.24 23.02 -11.92
N SER A 134 -8.29 22.48 -13.14
CA SER A 134 -7.73 23.11 -14.33
C SER A 134 -8.40 24.47 -14.55
N PRO A 135 -7.65 25.57 -14.78
CA PRO A 135 -8.21 26.77 -15.38
C PRO A 135 -8.69 26.47 -16.82
N PRO A 136 -9.65 27.23 -17.37
CA PRO A 136 -10.30 26.91 -18.64
C PRO A 136 -9.33 26.97 -19.82
N ALA A 137 -9.63 26.15 -20.82
CA ALA A 137 -8.74 25.67 -21.87
C ALA A 137 -8.13 26.74 -22.79
N SER A 138 -6.91 26.46 -23.26
CA SER A 138 -6.44 26.84 -24.61
C SER A 138 -5.45 25.79 -25.14
N PRO A 139 -5.40 25.58 -26.47
CA PRO A 139 -4.91 24.35 -27.06
C PRO A 139 -3.42 24.40 -27.39
N MET A 140 -2.83 23.22 -27.55
CA MET A 140 -1.46 22.93 -27.99
C MET A 140 -0.37 23.07 -26.91
N GLN A 141 0.10 21.93 -26.39
CA GLN A 141 1.34 21.34 -26.87
C GLN A 141 1.55 19.94 -26.29
N SER A 142 1.96 19.04 -27.17
CA SER A 142 2.44 17.69 -26.94
C SER A 142 3.60 17.65 -25.95
N MET A 143 3.54 16.74 -24.96
CA MET A 143 4.65 15.88 -24.51
C MET A 143 4.18 15.10 -23.26
N GLN A 144 3.56 13.93 -23.43
CA GLN A 144 3.26 13.06 -22.28
C GLN A 144 4.55 12.36 -21.83
N ARG A 145 5.23 12.95 -20.85
CA ARG A 145 6.25 12.27 -20.05
C ARG A 145 5.54 11.50 -18.93
N SER A 146 5.42 10.20 -19.13
CA SER A 146 4.91 9.24 -18.15
C SER A 146 5.93 9.05 -17.02
N HIS A 147 5.64 9.59 -15.84
CA HIS A 147 6.39 9.31 -14.60
C HIS A 147 5.50 8.47 -13.68
N ALA A 148 5.95 7.25 -13.35
CA ALA A 148 5.29 6.34 -12.44
C ALA A 148 5.82 6.55 -11.01
N ALA A 149 4.93 6.79 -10.03
CA ALA A 149 5.24 6.78 -8.61
C ALA A 149 4.74 5.47 -8.00
N LEU A 150 5.58 4.77 -7.25
CA LEU A 150 5.38 3.40 -6.77
C LEU A 150 5.42 3.39 -5.23
N TYR A 151 4.47 2.71 -4.57
CA TYR A 151 4.40 2.56 -3.11
C TYR A 151 4.92 1.18 -2.66
N PRO A 152 6.23 1.00 -2.39
CA PRO A 152 6.72 -0.28 -1.93
C PRO A 152 6.41 -0.52 -0.46
N LEU A 153 6.02 -1.76 -0.17
CA LEU A 153 5.97 -2.41 1.14
C LEU A 153 4.68 -2.22 1.97
N MET A 154 3.95 -3.33 2.09
CA MET A 154 3.08 -3.66 3.21
C MET A 154 3.88 -4.41 4.27
N LEU A 155 3.81 -3.96 5.52
CA LEU A 155 4.13 -4.77 6.69
C LEU A 155 3.07 -5.88 6.89
#